data_AF-M1ACZ6-F1
#
_entry.id   AF-M1ACZ6-F1
#
_cell.length_a   1.000
_cell.length_b   1.000
_cell.length_c   1.000
_cell.angle_alpha   90.00
_cell.angle_beta   90.00
_cell.angle_gamma   90.00
#
_symmetry.space_group_name_H-M   'P 1'
#
loop_
_entity.id
_entity.type
_entity.pdbx_description
1 polymer ?
#
loop_
_entity_poly.entity_id
_entity_poly.type
_entity_poly.pdbx_seq_one_letter_code
_entity_poly.pdbx_strand_id
1 'polypeptide(L)'
;MNDTHPTLCIPELMRILIDLKGLNWNEAWNITQRTVAYTNHTVLPEALEKWSYELMQKLLPRHVEIIEAIDEELVHEIVLKYGSMDLNKLEEKLTTMRILENFDLPSSVAELFIKPEISVDDDTETVEVHDKVEASDKVVTNDEDDTGKKTSVKIEAAAEKDIDKKTPVSPEPAVIPPKKVRMANLCVVGGHAVNGVAEIHSEIVKEEVFNDFYELWPEKFQNKTNGVTPRRWIRFCNPPLSAIITKWTGTEDWVLKTEKLAELQKFADNEDLQNEWREAKRSNKIKVVSFLKEKTGYSVVPDAMFDIQVKRIHEYKRQLLNIFGIVYRYKKMKEMTAAERKTNFVPRVCIFGGKAFATYVQAKRIVKFITDVGATINHDPEIGDLLKVVFVPDYNVSVAELLIPASDLSEHIR
;
A
#
# COMPACT_ATOMS: atom_id res chain seq x y z
N MET A 1 14.04 12.71 0.26
CA MET A 1 13.63 11.60 -0.63
C MET A 1 12.13 11.44 -0.53
N ASN A 2 11.42 11.57 -1.64
CA ASN A 2 9.96 11.43 -1.68
C ASN A 2 9.61 10.03 -2.18
N ASP A 3 9.16 9.17 -1.27
CA ASP A 3 9.14 7.72 -1.46
C ASP A 3 10.56 7.15 -1.71
N THR A 4 10.65 5.90 -2.15
CA THR A 4 11.87 5.10 -2.33
C THR A 4 12.56 5.27 -3.70
N HIS A 5 11.87 5.75 -4.73
CA HIS A 5 12.47 5.98 -6.06
C HIS A 5 13.83 6.73 -6.07
N PRO A 6 14.11 7.73 -5.19
CA PRO A 6 15.40 8.42 -5.13
C PRO A 6 16.35 7.88 -4.04
N THR A 7 16.19 6.65 -3.53
CA THR A 7 17.10 6.06 -2.51
C THR A 7 18.58 6.13 -2.92
N LEU A 8 18.88 5.98 -4.22
CA LEU A 8 20.24 6.04 -4.75
C LEU A 8 20.98 7.37 -4.49
N CYS A 9 20.28 8.43 -4.06
CA CYS A 9 20.93 9.65 -3.55
C CYS A 9 21.87 9.37 -2.36
N ILE A 10 21.60 8.34 -1.54
CA ILE A 10 22.48 7.96 -0.41
C ILE A 10 23.84 7.45 -0.91
N PRO A 11 23.92 6.33 -1.67
CA PRO A 11 25.21 5.83 -2.16
C PRO A 11 25.85 6.77 -3.20
N GLU A 12 25.09 7.53 -3.99
CA GLU A 12 25.69 8.51 -4.92
C GLU A 12 26.34 9.69 -4.19
N LEU A 13 25.75 10.19 -3.09
CA LEU A 13 26.38 11.24 -2.28
C LEU A 13 27.67 10.72 -1.62
N MET A 14 27.63 9.51 -1.05
CA MET A 14 28.83 8.82 -0.54
C MET A 14 29.92 8.69 -1.62
N ARG A 15 29.56 8.20 -2.81
CA ARG A 15 30.47 8.04 -3.95
C ARG A 15 31.11 9.37 -4.37
N ILE A 16 30.34 10.46 -4.42
CA ILE A 16 30.88 11.79 -4.75
C ILE A 16 31.85 12.27 -3.67
N LEU A 17 31.51 12.13 -2.39
CA LEU A 17 32.33 12.61 -1.28
C LEU A 17 33.64 11.83 -1.14
N ILE A 18 33.59 10.50 -1.29
CA ILE A 18 34.78 9.65 -1.19
C ILE A 18 35.60 9.74 -2.49
N ASP A 19 35.03 9.30 -3.61
CA ASP A 19 35.80 9.06 -4.84
C ASP A 19 36.21 10.36 -5.57
N LEU A 20 35.41 11.44 -5.45
CA LEU A 20 35.63 12.69 -6.17
C LEU A 20 36.06 13.87 -5.28
N LYS A 21 35.91 13.77 -3.96
CA LYS A 21 36.31 14.81 -2.99
C LYS A 21 37.35 14.34 -1.98
N GLY A 22 37.65 13.04 -1.92
CA GLY A 22 38.72 12.49 -1.07
C GLY A 22 38.40 12.51 0.43
N LEU A 23 37.12 12.61 0.81
CA LEU A 23 36.72 12.45 2.21
C LEU A 23 36.88 10.98 2.62
N ASN A 24 37.18 10.75 3.91
CA ASN A 24 37.11 9.40 4.44
C ASN A 24 35.65 8.95 4.63
N TRP A 25 35.45 7.65 4.81
CA TRP A 25 34.12 7.04 4.95
C TRP A 25 33.27 7.69 6.05
N ASN A 26 33.81 7.84 7.25
CA ASN A 26 33.08 8.38 8.41
C ASN A 26 32.65 9.84 8.19
N GLU A 27 33.51 10.67 7.59
CA GLU A 27 33.18 12.05 7.23
C GLU A 27 32.07 12.11 6.17
N ALA A 28 32.20 11.29 5.11
CA ALA A 28 31.22 11.22 4.03
C ALA A 28 29.86 10.71 4.53
N TRP A 29 29.86 9.71 5.40
CA TRP A 29 28.65 9.10 5.97
C TRP A 29 27.93 10.05 6.91
N ASN A 30 28.68 10.71 7.80
CA ASN A 30 28.14 11.72 8.70
C ASN A 30 27.55 12.94 7.96
N ILE A 31 28.11 13.33 6.81
CA ILE A 31 27.51 14.34 5.93
C ILE A 31 26.25 13.79 5.27
N THR A 32 26.30 12.57 4.73
CA THR A 32 25.19 11.93 4.01
C THR A 32 23.96 11.78 4.88
N GLN A 33 24.08 11.18 6.07
CA GLN A 33 22.98 11.01 7.02
C GLN A 33 22.33 12.36 7.37
N ARG A 34 23.13 13.38 7.70
CA ARG A 34 22.63 14.74 8.06
C ARG A 34 22.07 15.54 6.88
N THR A 35 22.30 15.10 5.64
CA THR A 35 21.78 15.75 4.42
C THR A 35 20.47 15.13 3.94
N VAL A 36 20.26 13.84 4.22
CA VAL A 36 19.15 13.06 3.65
C VAL A 36 18.03 12.84 4.66
N ALA A 37 16.79 13.01 4.22
CA ALA A 37 15.57 12.64 4.93
C ALA A 37 14.61 11.87 4.01
N TYR A 38 13.75 11.02 4.57
CA TYR A 38 12.85 10.11 3.85
C TYR A 38 11.38 10.37 4.23
N THR A 39 10.52 10.55 3.22
CA THR A 39 9.07 10.58 3.38
C THR A 39 8.45 9.32 2.78
N ASN A 40 7.80 8.50 3.61
CA ASN A 40 7.08 7.30 3.21
C ASN A 40 5.60 7.62 2.90
N HIS A 41 5.05 6.98 1.85
CA HIS A 41 3.64 7.10 1.43
C HIS A 41 2.90 5.74 1.42
N THR A 42 3.51 4.70 1.99
CA THR A 42 3.17 3.30 1.75
C THR A 42 3.16 2.50 3.04
N VAL A 43 1.95 2.07 3.43
CA VAL A 43 1.69 1.23 4.62
C VAL A 43 1.80 -0.27 4.37
N LEU A 44 1.90 -0.71 3.10
CA LEU A 44 1.97 -2.12 2.72
C LEU A 44 3.45 -2.52 2.56
N PRO A 45 4.03 -3.38 3.42
CA PRO A 45 5.44 -3.76 3.33
C PRO A 45 5.81 -4.39 1.99
N GLU A 46 4.88 -5.13 1.35
CA GLU A 46 5.06 -5.76 0.05
C GLU A 46 5.09 -4.77 -1.13
N ALA A 47 4.69 -3.51 -0.90
CA ALA A 47 4.76 -2.43 -1.88
C ALA A 47 6.02 -1.55 -1.73
N LEU A 48 6.90 -1.86 -0.78
CA LEU A 48 8.20 -1.19 -0.64
C LEU A 48 9.18 -1.67 -1.73
N GLU A 49 9.93 -0.75 -2.32
CA GLU A 49 10.78 -1.01 -3.47
C GLU A 49 11.94 -1.98 -3.13
N LYS A 50 12.04 -3.07 -3.90
CA LYS A 50 13.12 -4.06 -3.84
C LYS A 50 13.70 -4.29 -5.24
N TRP A 51 15.02 -4.34 -5.35
CA TRP A 51 15.73 -4.65 -6.61
C TRP A 51 16.48 -5.97 -6.52
N SER A 52 16.65 -6.66 -7.65
CA SER A 52 17.65 -7.75 -7.76
C SER A 52 19.04 -7.15 -7.53
N TYR A 53 19.81 -7.79 -6.67
CA TYR A 53 21.19 -7.40 -6.40
C TYR A 53 22.06 -7.53 -7.67
N GLU A 54 21.90 -8.60 -8.43
CA GLU A 54 22.69 -8.87 -9.65
C GLU A 54 22.47 -7.80 -10.72
N LEU A 55 21.22 -7.31 -10.86
CA LEU A 55 20.89 -6.21 -11.75
C LEU A 55 21.55 -4.91 -11.29
N MET A 56 21.53 -4.62 -9.99
CA MET A 56 22.15 -3.43 -9.42
C MET A 56 23.67 -3.49 -9.52
N GLN A 57 24.29 -4.62 -9.20
CA GLN A 57 25.74 -4.85 -9.31
C GLN A 57 26.24 -4.67 -10.75
N LYS A 58 25.45 -5.12 -11.74
CA LYS A 58 25.80 -4.96 -13.16
C LYS A 58 25.69 -3.51 -13.65
N LEU A 59 24.75 -2.73 -13.10
CA LEU A 59 24.46 -1.37 -13.57
C LEU A 59 25.22 -0.29 -12.79
N LEU A 60 25.40 -0.50 -11.48
CA LEU A 60 25.90 0.46 -10.49
C LEU A 60 26.86 -0.23 -9.49
N PRO A 61 27.94 -0.90 -9.94
CA PRO A 61 28.80 -1.71 -9.07
C PRO A 61 29.36 -0.92 -7.89
N ARG A 62 29.83 0.31 -8.12
CA ARG A 62 30.37 1.18 -7.06
C ARG A 62 29.31 1.59 -6.02
N HIS A 63 28.04 1.71 -6.42
CA HIS A 63 26.96 1.99 -5.46
C HIS A 63 26.66 0.77 -4.61
N VAL A 64 26.79 -0.44 -5.15
CA VAL A 64 26.60 -1.68 -4.39
C VAL A 64 27.73 -1.89 -3.38
N GLU A 65 29.00 -1.65 -3.73
CA GLU A 65 30.12 -1.67 -2.78
C GLU A 65 29.86 -0.74 -1.58
N ILE A 66 29.28 0.44 -1.83
CA ILE A 66 28.88 1.39 -0.78
C ILE A 66 27.67 0.87 0.03
N ILE A 67 26.69 0.24 -0.62
CA ILE A 67 25.52 -0.35 0.06
C ILE A 67 25.93 -1.54 0.95
N GLU A 68 26.90 -2.35 0.52
CA GLU A 68 27.46 -3.47 1.29
C GLU A 68 28.14 -2.96 2.57
N ALA A 69 28.98 -1.93 2.48
CA ALA A 69 29.59 -1.30 3.65
C ALA A 69 28.56 -0.65 4.60
N ILE A 70 27.46 -0.07 4.08
CA ILE A 70 26.35 0.45 4.91
C ILE A 70 25.58 -0.70 5.60
N ASP A 71 25.36 -1.83 4.92
CA ASP A 71 24.72 -3.01 5.51
C ASP A 71 25.59 -3.64 6.60
N GLU A 72 26.92 -3.66 6.41
CA GLU A 72 27.87 -4.15 7.41
C GLU A 72 27.88 -3.28 8.68
N GLU A 73 27.96 -1.94 8.56
CA GLU A 73 27.85 -1.04 9.72
C GLU A 73 26.52 -1.20 10.46
N LEU A 74 25.41 -1.30 9.72
CA LEU A 74 24.08 -1.55 10.30
C LEU A 74 24.04 -2.86 11.09
N VAL A 75 24.60 -3.94 10.53
CA VAL A 75 24.67 -5.25 11.18
C VAL A 75 25.48 -5.16 12.48
N HIS A 76 26.63 -4.46 12.49
CA HIS A 76 27.39 -4.23 13.72
C HIS A 76 26.62 -3.40 14.75
N GLU A 77 25.88 -2.35 14.34
CA GLU A 77 25.06 -1.55 15.27
C GLU A 77 23.92 -2.36 15.90
N ILE A 78 23.26 -3.23 15.13
CA ILE A 78 22.21 -4.15 15.64
C ILE A 78 22.81 -5.13 16.67
N VAL A 79 23.97 -5.74 16.36
CA VAL A 79 24.65 -6.66 17.29
C VAL A 79 25.07 -5.95 18.57
N LEU A 80 25.57 -4.71 18.49
CA LEU A 80 25.91 -3.90 19.66
C LEU A 80 24.69 -3.52 20.52
N LYS A 81 23.52 -3.29 19.90
CA LYS A 81 22.28 -2.91 20.60
C LYS A 81 21.62 -4.08 21.31
N TYR A 82 21.50 -5.24 20.65
CA TYR A 82 20.72 -6.39 21.15
C TYR A 82 21.59 -7.48 21.81
N GLY A 83 22.90 -7.51 21.52
CA GLY A 83 23.85 -8.46 22.10
C GLY A 83 23.65 -9.91 21.65
N SER A 84 24.44 -10.83 22.22
CA SER A 84 24.44 -12.26 21.89
C SER A 84 23.65 -13.15 22.88
N MET A 85 22.94 -12.55 23.84
CA MET A 85 22.22 -13.30 24.89
C MET A 85 20.93 -13.97 24.39
N ASP A 86 20.30 -13.42 23.35
CA ASP A 86 19.13 -13.98 22.67
C ASP A 86 19.38 -14.00 21.16
N LEU A 87 20.03 -15.06 20.71
CA LEU A 87 20.42 -15.23 19.31
C LEU A 87 19.19 -15.29 18.38
N ASN A 88 18.08 -15.89 18.82
CA ASN A 88 16.86 -15.98 18.00
C ASN A 88 16.29 -14.57 17.73
N LYS A 89 16.23 -13.73 18.76
CA LYS A 89 15.80 -12.33 18.61
C LYS A 89 16.78 -11.50 17.77
N LEU A 90 18.09 -11.74 17.91
CA LEU A 90 19.10 -11.10 17.07
C LEU A 90 18.93 -11.49 15.59
N GLU A 91 18.71 -12.77 15.29
CA GLU A 91 18.45 -13.27 13.94
C GLU A 91 17.19 -12.64 13.33
N GLU A 92 16.10 -12.51 14.11
CA GLU A 92 14.88 -11.82 13.69
C GLU A 92 15.16 -10.36 13.30
N LYS A 93 15.80 -9.58 14.18
CA LYS A 93 16.12 -8.16 13.94
C LYS A 93 17.07 -7.97 12.75
N LEU A 94 18.07 -8.83 12.59
CA LEU A 94 18.95 -8.83 11.41
C LEU A 94 18.15 -9.14 10.14
N THR A 95 17.26 -10.13 10.19
CA THR A 95 16.42 -10.53 9.05
C THR A 95 15.50 -9.39 8.60
N THR A 96 14.85 -8.67 9.53
CA THR A 96 13.92 -7.58 9.19
C THR A 96 14.65 -6.29 8.76
N MET A 97 15.71 -5.90 9.47
CA MET A 97 16.36 -4.59 9.31
C MET A 97 17.38 -4.52 8.18
N ARG A 98 18.11 -5.61 7.84
CA ARG A 98 19.18 -5.55 6.81
C ARG A 98 18.74 -4.90 5.50
N ILE A 99 19.64 -4.21 4.84
CA ILE A 99 19.43 -3.65 3.50
C ILE A 99 19.53 -4.77 2.46
N LEU A 100 20.45 -5.70 2.65
CA LEU A 100 20.62 -6.86 1.79
C LEU A 100 19.75 -8.04 2.26
N GLU A 101 18.97 -8.61 1.35
CA GLU A 101 18.01 -9.69 1.60
C GLU A 101 18.49 -10.98 0.90
N ASN A 102 18.44 -12.11 1.61
CA ASN A 102 18.98 -13.42 1.19
C ASN A 102 20.52 -13.44 1.00
N PHE A 103 21.21 -12.74 1.90
CA PHE A 103 22.68 -12.79 2.01
C PHE A 103 23.08 -13.51 3.29
N ASP A 104 24.20 -14.22 3.22
CA ASP A 104 24.90 -14.72 4.40
C ASP A 104 25.22 -13.57 5.37
N LEU A 105 25.38 -13.88 6.65
CA LEU A 105 25.85 -12.92 7.64
C LEU A 105 27.36 -12.69 7.46
N PRO A 106 27.89 -11.48 7.72
CA PRO A 106 29.33 -11.26 7.81
C PRO A 106 29.97 -12.24 8.79
N SER A 107 31.18 -12.73 8.51
CA SER A 107 31.82 -13.80 9.31
C SER A 107 31.90 -13.47 10.80
N SER A 108 32.20 -12.21 11.14
CA SER A 108 32.23 -11.68 12.51
C SER A 108 30.92 -11.83 13.29
N VAL A 109 29.79 -11.98 12.59
CA VAL A 109 28.46 -12.17 13.16
C VAL A 109 28.00 -13.62 13.01
N ALA A 110 28.35 -14.29 11.90
CA ALA A 110 28.08 -15.71 11.71
C ALA A 110 28.70 -16.58 12.82
N GLU A 111 29.89 -16.22 13.31
CA GLU A 111 30.54 -16.87 14.46
C GLU A 111 29.68 -16.91 15.73
N LEU A 112 28.80 -15.92 15.94
CA LEU A 112 27.90 -15.88 17.11
C LEU A 112 26.79 -16.96 17.06
N PHE A 113 26.51 -17.50 15.88
CA PHE A 113 25.47 -18.51 15.63
C PHE A 113 26.01 -19.94 15.54
N ILE A 114 27.34 -20.13 15.62
CA ILE A 114 27.96 -21.44 15.67
C ILE A 114 27.65 -22.06 17.04
N LYS A 115 26.80 -23.10 17.05
CA LYS A 115 26.61 -23.92 18.25
C LYS A 115 27.93 -24.62 18.59
N PRO A 116 28.39 -24.61 19.85
CA PRO A 116 29.57 -25.39 20.23
C PRO A 116 29.28 -26.87 19.98
N GLU A 117 30.15 -27.53 19.19
CA GLU A 117 30.13 -28.98 19.08
C GLU A 117 30.45 -29.57 20.46
N ILE A 118 29.50 -30.33 21.02
CA ILE A 118 29.77 -31.15 22.18
C ILE A 118 30.61 -32.32 21.68
N SER A 119 31.93 -32.23 21.89
CA SER A 119 32.82 -33.39 21.79
C SER A 119 32.38 -34.42 22.83
N VAL A 120 31.72 -35.48 22.38
CA VAL A 120 31.48 -36.66 23.20
C VAL A 120 32.81 -37.38 23.29
N ASP A 121 33.53 -37.21 24.41
CA ASP A 121 34.70 -38.02 24.70
C ASP A 121 34.30 -39.50 24.82
N ASP A 122 35.08 -40.35 24.17
CA ASP A 122 34.85 -41.78 24.04
C ASP A 122 35.37 -42.50 25.30
N ASP A 123 34.57 -42.50 26.37
CA ASP A 123 34.80 -43.33 27.56
C ASP A 123 33.63 -44.29 27.77
N THR A 124 33.92 -45.58 27.55
CA THR A 124 32.98 -46.68 27.64
C THR A 124 32.69 -47.10 29.09
N GLU A 125 31.43 -47.05 29.53
CA GLU A 125 30.93 -48.02 30.51
C GLU A 125 29.59 -48.63 30.04
N THR A 126 29.60 -49.96 29.89
CA THR A 126 28.43 -50.76 29.54
C THR A 126 27.54 -50.99 30.75
N VAL A 127 26.26 -50.64 30.67
CA VAL A 127 25.22 -51.15 31.58
C VAL A 127 24.03 -51.65 30.77
N GLU A 128 23.63 -52.90 31.04
CA GLU A 128 22.54 -53.60 30.37
C GLU A 128 21.17 -52.99 30.72
N VAL A 129 20.27 -52.90 29.74
CA VAL A 129 18.85 -52.56 29.98
C VAL A 129 17.98 -53.79 29.71
N HIS A 130 17.47 -54.37 30.80
CA HIS A 130 16.43 -55.39 30.75
C HIS A 130 15.03 -54.75 30.66
N ASP A 131 14.07 -55.51 30.13
CA ASP A 131 12.67 -55.12 29.97
C ASP A 131 12.00 -54.62 31.25
N LYS A 132 11.12 -53.61 31.13
CA LYS A 132 9.66 -53.89 31.11
C LYS A 132 8.76 -52.70 30.79
N VAL A 133 7.64 -53.08 30.17
CA VAL A 133 6.44 -52.28 29.87
C VAL A 133 5.66 -51.97 31.16
N GLU A 134 5.09 -50.77 31.26
CA GLU A 134 3.75 -50.59 31.85
C GLU A 134 3.01 -49.41 31.19
N ALA A 135 1.67 -49.38 31.30
CA ALA A 135 0.77 -48.78 30.30
C ALA A 135 -0.32 -47.87 30.91
N SER A 136 -1.37 -47.56 30.11
CA SER A 136 -2.55 -46.69 30.37
C SER A 136 -2.27 -45.17 30.29
N ASP A 137 -3.12 -44.27 29.76
CA ASP A 137 -4.56 -44.24 29.40
C ASP A 137 -4.78 -43.10 28.34
N LYS A 138 -5.87 -42.90 27.57
CA LYS A 138 -7.16 -43.59 27.33
C LYS A 138 -7.82 -43.14 25.98
N VAL A 139 -8.59 -44.02 25.33
CA VAL A 139 -9.95 -43.88 24.70
C VAL A 139 -10.42 -42.49 24.20
N VAL A 140 -10.92 -42.31 22.96
CA VAL A 140 -12.32 -42.60 22.48
C VAL A 140 -12.38 -43.07 21.01
N THR A 141 -13.43 -43.84 20.69
CA THR A 141 -13.68 -44.68 19.51
C THR A 141 -14.75 -44.14 18.54
N ASN A 142 -14.92 -44.86 17.41
CA ASN A 142 -16.17 -45.33 16.76
C ASN A 142 -16.08 -45.21 15.22
N ASP A 143 -16.56 -46.12 14.36
CA ASP A 143 -16.93 -47.55 14.44
C ASP A 143 -16.93 -48.08 12.98
N GLU A 144 -16.56 -49.35 12.75
CA GLU A 144 -16.83 -50.06 11.50
C GLU A 144 -17.59 -51.35 11.80
N ASP A 145 -18.54 -51.72 10.93
CA ASP A 145 -19.55 -52.74 11.20
C ASP A 145 -19.12 -54.17 10.78
N ASP A 146 -19.71 -55.17 11.43
CA ASP A 146 -19.31 -56.58 11.40
C ASP A 146 -19.67 -57.32 10.09
N THR A 147 -18.86 -58.30 9.69
CA THR A 147 -19.34 -59.67 9.38
C THR A 147 -18.18 -60.63 9.08
N GLY A 148 -17.79 -61.44 10.07
CA GLY A 148 -16.71 -62.42 9.92
C GLY A 148 -17.09 -63.74 9.21
N LYS A 149 -16.11 -64.38 8.56
CA LYS A 149 -16.04 -65.86 8.48
C LYS A 149 -14.62 -66.38 8.22
N LYS A 150 -14.11 -67.19 9.14
CA LYS A 150 -12.84 -67.95 8.96
C LYS A 150 -13.10 -69.21 8.12
N THR A 151 -12.36 -69.38 7.04
CA THR A 151 -12.12 -70.71 6.44
C THR A 151 -10.66 -70.79 6.00
N SER A 152 -9.94 -71.77 6.52
CA SER A 152 -8.51 -71.99 6.21
C SER A 152 -8.35 -72.85 4.96
N VAL A 153 -7.58 -72.38 3.97
CA VAL A 153 -7.05 -73.21 2.88
C VAL A 153 -5.57 -72.90 2.70
N LYS A 154 -4.72 -73.93 2.79
CA LYS A 154 -3.31 -73.85 2.38
C LYS A 154 -3.23 -73.84 0.85
N ILE A 155 -2.37 -73.00 0.29
CA ILE A 155 -1.74 -73.24 -1.01
C ILE A 155 -0.24 -73.01 -0.83
N GLU A 156 0.58 -74.00 -1.19
CA GLU A 156 2.04 -73.94 -1.11
C GLU A 156 2.64 -73.38 -2.43
N ALA A 157 3.92 -73.04 -2.40
CA ALA A 157 4.53 -72.01 -3.25
C ALA A 157 4.67 -72.33 -4.76
N ALA A 158 4.70 -71.26 -5.55
CA ALA A 158 5.33 -71.21 -6.88
C ALA A 158 6.09 -69.87 -7.04
N ALA A 159 7.14 -69.87 -7.88
CA ALA A 159 8.27 -68.95 -7.78
C ALA A 159 8.09 -67.53 -8.38
N GLU A 160 8.88 -66.62 -7.82
CA GLU A 160 9.56 -65.46 -8.42
C GLU A 160 8.80 -64.50 -9.37
N LYS A 161 8.71 -63.22 -8.94
CA LYS A 161 9.04 -62.08 -9.83
C LYS A 161 9.42 -60.81 -9.08
N ASP A 162 10.58 -60.28 -9.46
CA ASP A 162 11.13 -58.92 -9.35
C ASP A 162 10.99 -58.12 -8.04
N ILE A 163 12.17 -57.89 -7.42
CA ILE A 163 12.40 -56.91 -6.37
C ILE A 163 12.43 -55.52 -7.02
N ASP A 164 11.35 -54.76 -6.88
CA ASP A 164 11.31 -53.39 -7.36
C ASP A 164 12.13 -52.48 -6.43
N LYS A 165 13.33 -52.10 -6.88
CA LYS A 165 14.24 -51.23 -6.13
C LYS A 165 13.61 -49.84 -6.04
N LYS A 166 13.04 -49.49 -4.89
CA LYS A 166 12.69 -48.10 -4.55
C LYS A 166 13.92 -47.21 -4.73
N THR A 167 13.98 -46.50 -5.85
CA THR A 167 14.96 -45.44 -6.09
C THR A 167 14.80 -44.39 -5.00
N PRO A 168 15.86 -43.98 -4.29
CA PRO A 168 15.77 -42.87 -3.36
C PRO A 168 15.38 -41.63 -4.17
N VAL A 169 14.22 -41.05 -3.89
CA VAL A 169 13.83 -39.76 -4.44
C VAL A 169 14.81 -38.75 -3.86
N SER A 170 15.74 -38.29 -4.70
CA SER A 170 16.59 -37.16 -4.35
C SER A 170 15.68 -35.99 -3.99
N PRO A 171 15.86 -35.32 -2.83
CA PRO A 171 15.10 -34.11 -2.56
C PRO A 171 15.34 -33.12 -3.70
N GLU A 172 14.27 -32.47 -4.16
CA GLU A 172 14.41 -31.36 -5.10
C GLU A 172 15.36 -30.32 -4.48
N PRO A 173 16.33 -29.78 -5.24
CA PRO A 173 17.28 -28.83 -4.67
C PRO A 173 16.52 -27.64 -4.10
N ALA A 174 16.77 -27.34 -2.82
CA ALA A 174 16.11 -26.24 -2.13
C ALA A 174 16.25 -24.95 -2.95
N VAL A 175 15.11 -24.33 -3.28
CA VAL A 175 15.07 -23.15 -4.15
C VAL A 175 15.75 -22.00 -3.40
N ILE A 176 16.99 -21.69 -3.78
CA ILE A 176 17.75 -20.58 -3.18
C ILE A 176 17.00 -19.28 -3.45
N PRO A 177 16.57 -18.53 -2.42
CA PRO A 177 15.79 -17.33 -2.62
C PRO A 177 16.65 -16.22 -3.25
N PRO A 178 16.11 -15.43 -4.20
CA PRO A 178 16.90 -14.47 -4.96
C PRO A 178 17.40 -13.30 -4.09
N LYS A 179 18.66 -12.91 -4.29
CA LYS A 179 19.32 -11.81 -3.58
C LYS A 179 18.71 -10.46 -3.97
N LYS A 180 18.39 -9.63 -2.97
CA LYS A 180 17.74 -8.33 -3.19
C LYS A 180 18.32 -7.20 -2.34
N VAL A 181 18.09 -5.98 -2.80
CA VAL A 181 18.36 -4.73 -2.07
C VAL A 181 17.03 -4.11 -1.65
N ARG A 182 16.83 -3.89 -0.35
CA ARG A 182 15.64 -3.28 0.26
C ARG A 182 15.80 -1.77 0.35
N MET A 183 15.25 -1.04 -0.62
CA MET A 183 15.45 0.41 -0.76
C MET A 183 14.85 1.21 0.40
N ALA A 184 13.76 0.72 0.98
CA ALA A 184 13.13 1.31 2.16
C ALA A 184 14.03 1.25 3.40
N ASN A 185 14.69 0.12 3.65
CA ASN A 185 15.61 -0.04 4.77
C ASN A 185 16.82 0.88 4.60
N LEU A 186 17.39 0.94 3.38
CA LEU A 186 18.48 1.87 3.05
C LEU A 186 18.06 3.35 3.27
N CYS A 187 16.82 3.73 2.94
CA CYS A 187 16.29 5.07 3.24
C CYS A 187 16.24 5.40 4.74
N VAL A 188 15.87 4.44 5.59
CA VAL A 188 15.75 4.64 7.05
C VAL A 188 17.14 4.71 7.70
N VAL A 189 18.08 3.90 7.23
CA VAL A 189 19.48 3.87 7.69
C VAL A 189 20.20 5.16 7.30
N GLY A 190 20.17 5.51 6.01
CA GLY A 190 20.92 6.66 5.45
C GLY A 190 20.25 8.02 5.61
N GLY A 191 19.09 8.12 6.26
CA GLY A 191 18.42 9.38 6.54
C GLY A 191 18.40 9.75 8.03
N HIS A 192 18.58 11.04 8.35
CA HIS A 192 18.44 11.55 9.72
C HIS A 192 16.98 11.72 10.18
N ALA A 193 16.01 11.61 9.28
CA ALA A 193 14.58 11.72 9.57
C ALA A 193 13.75 10.87 8.62
N VAL A 194 12.73 10.22 9.17
CA VAL A 194 11.74 9.40 8.47
C VAL A 194 10.36 9.94 8.83
N ASN A 195 9.52 10.27 7.85
CA ASN A 195 8.18 10.77 8.14
C ASN A 195 7.06 10.08 7.34
N GLY A 196 5.93 9.85 8.02
CA GLY A 196 4.65 9.57 7.40
C GLY A 196 3.93 10.84 6.95
N VAL A 197 2.78 10.66 6.29
CA VAL A 197 2.03 11.73 5.59
C VAL A 197 0.63 12.01 6.16
N ALA A 198 0.31 11.38 7.29
CA ALA A 198 -0.83 11.63 8.16
C ALA A 198 -0.51 11.03 9.54
N GLU A 199 -1.24 11.41 10.58
CA GLU A 199 -1.01 10.93 11.95
C GLU A 199 -1.13 9.41 12.06
N ILE A 200 -2.31 8.83 11.76
CA ILE A 200 -2.54 7.36 11.75
C ILE A 200 -1.53 6.63 10.86
N HIS A 201 -1.18 7.20 9.70
CA HIS A 201 -0.17 6.62 8.81
C HIS A 201 1.23 6.62 9.46
N SER A 202 1.57 7.65 10.22
CA SER A 202 2.88 7.77 10.88
C SER A 202 3.00 6.82 12.06
N GLU A 203 1.89 6.51 12.75
CA GLU A 203 1.89 5.47 13.78
C GLU A 203 2.03 4.08 13.17
N ILE A 204 1.27 3.72 12.12
CA ILE A 204 1.46 2.45 11.37
C ILE A 204 2.92 2.30 10.88
N VAL A 205 3.55 3.39 10.43
CA VAL A 205 4.96 3.39 10.00
C VAL A 205 5.94 3.05 11.14
N LYS A 206 5.62 3.42 12.40
CA LYS A 206 6.42 3.08 13.60
C LYS A 206 6.06 1.72 14.21
N GLU A 207 4.79 1.35 14.19
CA GLU A 207 4.27 0.18 14.90
C GLU A 207 4.33 -1.09 14.05
N GLU A 208 4.14 -0.99 12.74
CA GLU A 208 4.04 -2.13 11.83
C GLU A 208 5.15 -2.15 10.77
N VAL A 209 5.43 -1.03 10.11
CA VAL A 209 6.28 -1.05 8.89
C VAL A 209 7.78 -1.04 9.19
N PHE A 210 8.23 -0.24 10.16
CA PHE A 210 9.65 -0.09 10.52
C PHE A 210 9.87 -0.17 12.04
N ASN A 211 9.17 -1.07 12.73
CA ASN A 211 9.17 -1.17 14.18
C ASN A 211 10.57 -1.32 14.79
N ASP A 212 11.39 -2.22 14.24
CA ASP A 212 12.76 -2.46 14.72
C ASP A 212 13.67 -1.23 14.56
N PHE A 213 13.48 -0.46 13.49
CA PHE A 213 14.19 0.82 13.32
C PHE A 213 13.69 1.91 14.26
N TYR A 214 12.41 1.89 14.64
CA TYR A 214 11.85 2.81 15.62
C TYR A 214 12.31 2.48 17.06
N GLU A 215 12.50 1.19 17.40
CA GLU A 215 13.19 0.78 18.63
C GLU A 215 14.66 1.24 18.67
N LEU A 216 15.34 1.21 17.51
CA LEU A 216 16.75 1.57 17.42
C LEU A 216 16.98 3.09 17.49
N TRP A 217 16.23 3.87 16.69
CA TRP A 217 16.36 5.33 16.51
C TRP A 217 14.99 6.03 16.57
N PRO A 218 14.32 6.09 17.73
CA PRO A 218 12.96 6.64 17.86
C PRO A 218 12.85 8.10 17.41
N GLU A 219 13.92 8.89 17.59
CA GLU A 219 14.00 10.31 17.23
C GLU A 219 13.98 10.59 15.72
N LYS A 220 14.29 9.59 14.87
CA LYS A 220 14.15 9.72 13.41
C LYS A 220 12.70 9.86 12.98
N PHE A 221 11.74 9.26 13.70
CA PHE A 221 10.37 9.06 13.22
C PHE A 221 9.43 10.23 13.53
N GLN A 222 8.78 10.76 12.49
CA GLN A 222 7.95 11.96 12.56
C GLN A 222 6.65 11.84 11.75
N ASN A 223 5.71 12.75 12.00
CA ASN A 223 4.58 13.02 11.10
C ASN A 223 4.79 14.35 10.35
N LYS A 224 4.38 14.41 9.08
CA LYS A 224 4.11 15.65 8.32
C LYS A 224 2.85 15.44 7.48
N THR A 225 1.68 15.77 8.05
CA THR A 225 0.39 15.62 7.37
C THR A 225 0.36 16.35 6.02
N ASN A 226 -0.04 15.64 4.95
CA ASN A 226 -0.11 16.20 3.60
C ASN A 226 -1.03 17.43 3.52
N GLY A 227 -0.61 18.44 2.73
CA GLY A 227 -1.38 19.64 2.44
C GLY A 227 -1.57 19.88 0.95
N VAL A 228 -2.54 20.72 0.60
CA VAL A 228 -2.79 21.19 -0.78
C VAL A 228 -2.76 22.71 -0.83
N THR A 229 -2.25 23.29 -1.94
CA THR A 229 -2.15 24.75 -2.04
C THR A 229 -3.52 25.41 -2.27
N PRO A 230 -3.99 26.31 -1.37
CA PRO A 230 -5.27 27.00 -1.52
C PRO A 230 -5.26 27.97 -2.71
N ARG A 231 -4.07 28.37 -3.19
CA ARG A 231 -3.93 29.21 -4.39
C ARG A 231 -4.52 28.50 -5.61
N ARG A 232 -4.07 27.27 -5.90
CA ARG A 232 -4.62 26.50 -7.04
C ARG A 232 -6.02 25.98 -6.73
N TRP A 233 -6.19 25.32 -5.58
CA TRP A 233 -7.36 24.50 -5.28
C TRP A 233 -8.56 25.25 -4.67
N ILE A 234 -8.44 26.56 -4.47
CA ILE A 234 -9.58 27.45 -4.18
C ILE A 234 -9.47 28.71 -5.06
N ARG A 235 -8.39 29.49 -4.89
CA ARG A 235 -8.31 30.87 -5.41
C ARG A 235 -8.38 30.98 -6.94
N PHE A 236 -7.74 30.05 -7.65
CA PHE A 236 -7.65 30.06 -9.11
C PHE A 236 -8.67 29.12 -9.77
N CYS A 237 -8.92 27.91 -9.24
CA CYS A 237 -9.91 27.01 -9.82
C CYS A 237 -11.36 27.42 -9.53
N ASN A 238 -11.62 28.11 -8.41
CA ASN A 238 -12.95 28.56 -8.01
C ASN A 238 -13.03 30.09 -7.73
N PRO A 239 -12.86 30.96 -8.76
CA PRO A 239 -12.98 32.40 -8.58
C PRO A 239 -14.32 32.89 -8.01
N PRO A 240 -15.50 32.33 -8.38
CA PRO A 240 -16.77 32.74 -7.80
C PRO A 240 -16.83 32.55 -6.28
N LEU A 241 -16.45 31.36 -5.78
CA LEU A 241 -16.39 31.12 -4.35
C LEU A 241 -15.32 31.98 -3.66
N SER A 242 -14.19 32.21 -4.32
CA SER A 242 -13.12 33.05 -3.78
C SER A 242 -13.56 34.49 -3.54
N ALA A 243 -14.38 35.05 -4.44
CA ALA A 243 -14.97 36.38 -4.26
C ALA A 243 -15.92 36.43 -3.04
N ILE A 244 -16.72 35.37 -2.84
CA ILE A 244 -17.60 35.23 -1.67
C ILE A 244 -16.76 35.14 -0.39
N ILE A 245 -15.75 34.28 -0.33
CA ILE A 245 -14.88 34.15 0.85
C ILE A 245 -14.25 35.50 1.20
N THR A 246 -13.68 36.21 0.21
CA THR A 246 -13.09 37.55 0.41
C THR A 246 -14.11 38.58 0.87
N LYS A 247 -15.35 38.56 0.34
CA LYS A 247 -16.45 39.42 0.80
C LYS A 247 -16.79 39.18 2.26
N TRP A 248 -17.01 37.92 2.65
CA TRP A 248 -17.53 37.56 3.98
C TRP A 248 -16.48 37.50 5.08
N THR A 249 -15.19 37.35 4.74
CA THR A 249 -14.05 37.55 5.67
C THR A 249 -13.49 38.98 5.64
N GLY A 250 -13.95 39.82 4.70
CA GLY A 250 -13.49 41.20 4.53
C GLY A 250 -12.07 41.38 4.00
N THR A 251 -11.37 40.30 3.63
CA THR A 251 -9.98 40.34 3.14
C THR A 251 -9.64 39.14 2.25
N GLU A 252 -8.66 39.28 1.35
CA GLU A 252 -8.12 38.16 0.56
C GLU A 252 -6.99 37.42 1.30
N ASP A 253 -6.61 37.85 2.51
CA ASP A 253 -5.54 37.26 3.32
C ASP A 253 -5.64 35.73 3.48
N TRP A 254 -6.85 35.16 3.47
CA TRP A 254 -7.11 33.72 3.60
C TRP A 254 -6.36 32.86 2.56
N VAL A 255 -5.98 33.44 1.42
CA VAL A 255 -5.18 32.77 0.37
C VAL A 255 -3.77 32.41 0.87
N LEU A 256 -3.25 33.18 1.84
CA LEU A 256 -1.97 32.95 2.51
C LEU A 256 -2.17 32.40 3.93
N LYS A 257 -3.12 32.98 4.68
CA LYS A 257 -3.48 32.72 6.08
C LYS A 257 -4.80 31.94 6.15
N THR A 258 -4.77 30.70 5.66
CA THR A 258 -5.98 29.89 5.41
C THR A 258 -6.74 29.50 6.68
N GLU A 259 -6.14 29.63 7.86
CA GLU A 259 -6.81 29.58 9.15
C GLU A 259 -7.97 30.60 9.28
N LYS A 260 -7.92 31.73 8.56
CA LYS A 260 -9.01 32.72 8.51
C LYS A 260 -10.33 32.18 7.96
N LEU A 261 -10.32 31.06 7.23
CA LEU A 261 -11.56 30.43 6.75
C LEU A 261 -12.48 29.99 7.91
N ALA A 262 -11.96 29.81 9.13
CA ALA A 262 -12.75 29.54 10.31
C ALA A 262 -13.75 30.67 10.65
N GLU A 263 -13.51 31.91 10.22
CA GLU A 263 -14.44 33.03 10.44
C GLU A 263 -15.81 32.80 9.77
N LEU A 264 -15.85 32.06 8.66
CA LEU A 264 -17.08 31.73 7.93
C LEU A 264 -18.07 30.90 8.76
N GLN A 265 -17.61 30.19 9.80
CA GLN A 265 -18.49 29.43 10.69
C GLN A 265 -19.57 30.31 11.34
N LYS A 266 -19.24 31.58 11.61
CA LYS A 266 -20.17 32.57 12.20
C LYS A 266 -21.33 32.95 11.27
N PHE A 267 -21.20 32.66 9.98
CA PHE A 267 -22.15 33.01 8.93
C PHE A 267 -22.82 31.76 8.31
N ALA A 268 -22.57 30.55 8.84
CA ALA A 268 -23.05 29.31 8.23
C ALA A 268 -24.58 29.26 8.03
N ASP A 269 -25.34 29.81 8.98
CA ASP A 269 -26.81 29.90 8.95
C ASP A 269 -27.35 31.19 8.30
N ASN A 270 -26.49 32.03 7.72
CA ASN A 270 -26.91 33.25 7.05
C ASN A 270 -27.46 32.95 5.64
N GLU A 271 -28.73 33.29 5.40
CA GLU A 271 -29.41 33.00 4.13
C GLU A 271 -28.76 33.65 2.90
N ASP A 272 -28.25 34.89 3.01
CA ASP A 272 -27.58 35.58 1.91
C ASP A 272 -26.29 34.86 1.50
N LEU A 273 -25.47 34.45 2.48
CA LEU A 273 -24.28 33.64 2.22
C LEU A 273 -24.67 32.30 1.58
N GLN A 274 -25.69 31.61 2.09
CA GLN A 274 -26.16 30.35 1.51
C GLN A 274 -26.68 30.52 0.07
N ASN A 275 -27.33 31.64 -0.24
CA ASN A 275 -27.78 31.96 -1.59
C ASN A 275 -26.60 32.19 -2.55
N GLU A 276 -25.63 33.03 -2.16
CA GLU A 276 -24.41 33.26 -2.93
C GLU A 276 -23.61 31.97 -3.14
N TRP A 277 -23.49 31.14 -2.11
CA TRP A 277 -22.75 29.88 -2.15
C TRP A 277 -23.40 28.85 -3.09
N ARG A 278 -24.75 28.76 -3.07
CA ARG A 278 -25.51 27.89 -3.98
C ARG A 278 -25.36 28.34 -5.43
N GLU A 279 -25.43 29.65 -5.72
CA GLU A 279 -25.25 30.15 -7.08
C GLU A 279 -23.80 29.98 -7.58
N ALA A 280 -22.79 30.22 -6.72
CA ALA A 280 -21.40 29.93 -7.06
C ALA A 280 -21.19 28.44 -7.41
N LYS A 281 -21.75 27.52 -6.61
CA LYS A 281 -21.74 26.07 -6.91
C LYS A 281 -22.40 25.77 -8.26
N ARG A 282 -23.61 26.31 -8.49
CA ARG A 282 -24.37 26.11 -9.73
C ARG A 282 -23.63 26.62 -10.97
N SER A 283 -23.01 27.81 -10.88
CA SER A 283 -22.20 28.39 -11.96
C SER A 283 -21.02 27.49 -12.36
N ASN A 284 -20.41 26.79 -11.38
CA ASN A 284 -19.33 25.84 -11.65
C ASN A 284 -19.85 24.54 -12.27
N LYS A 285 -21.01 24.03 -11.83
CA LYS A 285 -21.65 22.87 -12.44
C LYS A 285 -21.97 23.09 -13.92
N ILE A 286 -22.44 24.28 -14.31
CA ILE A 286 -22.71 24.61 -15.72
C ILE A 286 -21.46 24.43 -16.60
N LYS A 287 -20.27 24.83 -16.11
CA LYS A 287 -19.00 24.61 -16.83
C LYS A 287 -18.71 23.12 -17.02
N VAL A 288 -18.98 22.31 -15.99
CA VAL A 288 -18.85 20.85 -16.06
C VAL A 288 -19.87 20.24 -17.03
N VAL A 289 -21.13 20.71 -17.08
CA VAL A 289 -22.13 20.24 -18.05
C VAL A 289 -21.61 20.39 -19.48
N SER A 290 -21.08 21.56 -19.84
CA SER A 290 -20.49 21.81 -21.17
C SER A 290 -19.31 20.88 -21.45
N PHE A 291 -18.40 20.71 -20.49
CA PHE A 291 -17.24 19.83 -20.62
C PHE A 291 -17.61 18.34 -20.74
N LEU A 292 -18.56 17.85 -19.95
CA LEU A 292 -19.04 16.47 -20.06
C LEU A 292 -19.68 16.23 -21.43
N LYS A 293 -20.47 17.20 -21.93
CA LYS A 293 -21.04 17.12 -23.27
C LYS A 293 -19.97 17.07 -24.36
N GLU A 294 -18.94 17.89 -24.26
CA GLU A 294 -17.81 17.92 -25.19
C GLU A 294 -16.99 16.62 -25.17
N LYS A 295 -16.62 16.13 -23.98
CA LYS A 295 -15.69 14.99 -23.84
C LYS A 295 -16.36 13.61 -23.91
N THR A 296 -17.66 13.51 -23.66
CA THR A 296 -18.37 12.22 -23.57
C THR A 296 -19.63 12.11 -24.41
N GLY A 297 -20.10 13.22 -24.99
CA GLY A 297 -21.36 13.26 -25.75
C GLY A 297 -22.63 13.26 -24.89
N TYR A 298 -22.56 12.91 -23.60
CA TYR A 298 -23.71 12.90 -22.70
C TYR A 298 -24.14 14.32 -22.30
N SER A 299 -25.45 14.59 -22.39
CA SER A 299 -26.07 15.77 -21.77
C SER A 299 -26.48 15.43 -20.33
N VAL A 300 -26.24 16.34 -19.39
CA VAL A 300 -26.65 16.19 -17.97
C VAL A 300 -27.15 17.54 -17.44
N VAL A 301 -27.98 17.54 -16.39
CA VAL A 301 -28.56 18.77 -15.81
C VAL A 301 -27.75 19.27 -14.61
N PRO A 302 -27.52 20.60 -14.47
CA PRO A 302 -26.73 21.16 -13.36
C PRO A 302 -27.49 21.18 -12.02
N ASP A 303 -28.82 21.05 -12.04
CA ASP A 303 -29.67 21.12 -10.85
C ASP A 303 -29.74 19.77 -10.09
N ALA A 304 -29.17 18.70 -10.67
CA ALA A 304 -28.92 17.44 -9.99
C ALA A 304 -27.69 17.52 -9.07
N MET A 305 -27.60 16.60 -8.11
CA MET A 305 -26.43 16.44 -7.25
C MET A 305 -25.24 15.87 -8.04
N PHE A 306 -24.08 16.51 -7.95
CA PHE A 306 -22.84 16.08 -8.59
C PHE A 306 -22.04 15.23 -7.60
N ASP A 307 -21.99 13.93 -7.89
CA ASP A 307 -21.53 12.84 -7.04
C ASP A 307 -20.25 12.25 -7.67
N ILE A 308 -19.07 12.64 -7.17
CA ILE A 308 -17.80 12.51 -7.93
C ILE A 308 -16.80 11.55 -7.26
N GLN A 309 -16.36 10.52 -7.99
CA GLN A 309 -15.25 9.64 -7.61
C GLN A 309 -14.07 9.73 -8.60
N VAL A 310 -13.15 10.66 -8.34
CA VAL A 310 -11.95 10.85 -9.16
C VAL A 310 -10.65 10.43 -8.45
N LYS A 311 -9.99 9.38 -8.96
CA LYS A 311 -8.67 8.88 -8.50
C LYS A 311 -8.17 7.74 -9.40
N ARG A 312 -6.91 7.29 -9.22
CA ARG A 312 -6.37 6.07 -9.87
C ARG A 312 -7.36 4.90 -9.70
N ILE A 313 -7.62 4.17 -10.78
CA ILE A 313 -8.53 3.03 -10.77
C ILE A 313 -7.79 1.84 -10.16
N HIS A 314 -8.32 1.28 -9.08
CA HIS A 314 -7.72 0.17 -8.36
C HIS A 314 -8.77 -0.51 -7.47
N GLU A 315 -8.69 -1.82 -7.29
CA GLU A 315 -9.65 -2.57 -6.47
C GLU A 315 -9.77 -2.03 -5.03
N TYR A 316 -8.65 -1.73 -4.35
CA TYR A 316 -8.67 -1.12 -3.01
C TYR A 316 -9.20 0.34 -2.98
N LYS A 317 -9.30 1.03 -4.12
CA LYS A 317 -9.96 2.37 -4.20
C LYS A 317 -11.47 2.27 -4.37
N ARG A 318 -12.00 1.05 -4.46
CA ARG A 318 -13.42 0.66 -4.41
C ARG A 318 -14.34 1.42 -5.36
N GLN A 319 -13.86 1.80 -6.56
CA GLN A 319 -14.77 2.28 -7.63
C GLN A 319 -15.84 1.24 -7.97
N LEU A 320 -15.51 -0.06 -7.85
CA LEU A 320 -16.44 -1.18 -8.04
C LEU A 320 -17.60 -1.17 -7.02
N LEU A 321 -17.34 -0.77 -5.77
CA LEU A 321 -18.38 -0.64 -4.73
C LEU A 321 -19.37 0.48 -5.07
N ASN A 322 -18.86 1.65 -5.49
CA ASN A 322 -19.71 2.78 -5.87
C ASN A 322 -20.61 2.42 -7.07
N ILE A 323 -20.04 1.88 -8.15
CA ILE A 323 -20.84 1.51 -9.33
C ILE A 323 -21.88 0.41 -9.02
N PHE A 324 -21.60 -0.53 -8.11
CA PHE A 324 -22.64 -1.46 -7.64
C PHE A 324 -23.74 -0.75 -6.82
N GLY A 325 -23.40 0.22 -5.97
CA GLY A 325 -24.40 1.08 -5.31
C GLY A 325 -25.24 1.92 -6.28
N ILE A 326 -24.69 2.29 -7.44
CA ILE A 326 -25.43 2.93 -8.54
C ILE A 326 -26.34 1.93 -9.25
N VAL A 327 -25.84 0.73 -9.59
CA VAL A 327 -26.64 -0.34 -10.22
C VAL A 327 -27.80 -0.76 -9.32
N TYR A 328 -27.60 -0.82 -8.00
CA TYR A 328 -28.68 -1.06 -7.04
C TYR A 328 -29.75 0.03 -7.06
N ARG A 329 -29.33 1.32 -7.02
CA ARG A 329 -30.25 2.48 -7.13
C ARG A 329 -31.06 2.41 -8.44
N TYR A 330 -30.39 2.16 -9.56
CA TYR A 330 -31.04 2.00 -10.87
C TYR A 330 -32.05 0.85 -10.89
N LYS A 331 -31.68 -0.35 -10.39
CA LYS A 331 -32.60 -1.49 -10.27
C LYS A 331 -33.83 -1.13 -9.45
N LYS A 332 -33.65 -0.45 -8.32
CA LYS A 332 -34.77 0.01 -7.46
C LYS A 332 -35.65 1.05 -8.16
N MET A 333 -35.08 1.96 -8.95
CA MET A 333 -35.87 2.89 -9.77
C MET A 333 -36.71 2.12 -10.80
N LYS A 334 -36.14 1.16 -11.52
CA LYS A 334 -36.87 0.35 -12.53
C LYS A 334 -38.02 -0.47 -11.93
N GLU A 335 -37.90 -0.90 -10.68
CA GLU A 335 -38.94 -1.60 -9.92
C GLU A 335 -40.06 -0.68 -9.38
N MET A 336 -39.89 0.65 -9.46
CA MET A 336 -40.84 1.64 -8.96
C MET A 336 -41.63 2.32 -10.09
N THR A 337 -42.80 2.87 -9.76
CA THR A 337 -43.54 3.79 -10.62
C THR A 337 -42.83 5.14 -10.77
N ALA A 338 -43.15 5.89 -11.83
CA ALA A 338 -42.55 7.20 -12.08
C ALA A 338 -42.80 8.24 -10.96
N ALA A 339 -43.88 8.10 -10.18
CA ALA A 339 -44.16 8.95 -9.04
C ALA A 339 -43.25 8.59 -7.84
N GLU A 340 -43.18 7.31 -7.47
CA GLU A 340 -42.31 6.83 -6.39
C GLU A 340 -40.83 7.14 -6.65
N ARG A 341 -40.37 7.00 -7.91
CA ARG A 341 -39.01 7.39 -8.31
C ARG A 341 -38.66 8.82 -7.93
N LYS A 342 -39.56 9.77 -8.18
CA LYS A 342 -39.36 11.20 -7.89
C LYS A 342 -39.40 11.51 -6.40
N THR A 343 -40.21 10.79 -5.63
CA THR A 343 -40.31 10.97 -4.18
C THR A 343 -39.13 10.34 -3.43
N ASN A 344 -38.67 9.17 -3.88
CA ASN A 344 -37.67 8.37 -3.15
C ASN A 344 -36.21 8.70 -3.52
N PHE A 345 -35.96 9.38 -4.64
CA PHE A 345 -34.59 9.66 -5.11
C PHE A 345 -34.38 11.12 -5.51
N VAL A 346 -33.30 11.70 -4.99
CA VAL A 346 -32.77 12.99 -5.46
C VAL A 346 -32.04 12.78 -6.80
N PRO A 347 -32.27 13.63 -7.81
CA PRO A 347 -31.54 13.56 -9.09
C PRO A 347 -30.03 13.61 -8.92
N ARG A 348 -29.29 12.73 -9.63
CA ARG A 348 -27.82 12.61 -9.53
C ARG A 348 -27.12 12.52 -10.87
N VAL A 349 -25.97 13.19 -10.96
CA VAL A 349 -24.93 12.96 -11.97
C VAL A 349 -23.74 12.33 -11.27
N CYS A 350 -23.59 11.01 -11.39
CA CYS A 350 -22.50 10.25 -10.82
C CYS A 350 -21.29 10.25 -11.78
N ILE A 351 -20.21 10.91 -11.38
CA ILE A 351 -19.04 11.19 -12.23
C ILE A 351 -17.84 10.39 -11.73
N PHE A 352 -17.39 9.44 -12.54
CA PHE A 352 -16.13 8.73 -12.33
C PHE A 352 -15.00 9.39 -13.13
N GLY A 353 -13.76 9.27 -12.67
CA GLY A 353 -12.61 9.61 -13.49
C GLY A 353 -11.32 9.04 -12.91
N GLY A 354 -10.40 8.66 -13.78
CA GLY A 354 -9.15 8.04 -13.35
C GLY A 354 -8.41 7.34 -14.47
N LYS A 355 -7.22 6.86 -14.14
CA LYS A 355 -6.38 6.04 -15.02
C LYS A 355 -6.19 4.66 -14.37
N ALA A 356 -6.42 3.60 -15.13
CA ALA A 356 -6.03 2.24 -14.78
C ALA A 356 -4.60 1.98 -15.31
N PHE A 357 -3.80 1.18 -14.60
CA PHE A 357 -2.48 0.79 -15.11
C PHE A 357 -2.64 -0.15 -16.31
N ALA A 358 -1.80 -0.01 -17.34
CA ALA A 358 -2.06 -0.59 -18.66
C ALA A 358 -2.15 -2.13 -18.68
N THR A 359 -1.34 -2.80 -17.84
CA THR A 359 -1.33 -4.25 -17.64
C THR A 359 -2.31 -4.75 -16.58
N TYR A 360 -2.92 -3.87 -15.80
CA TYR A 360 -3.85 -4.25 -14.72
C TYR A 360 -5.24 -4.55 -15.30
N VAL A 361 -5.41 -5.81 -15.73
CA VAL A 361 -6.61 -6.33 -16.40
C VAL A 361 -7.89 -5.97 -15.64
N GLN A 362 -7.94 -6.22 -14.34
CA GLN A 362 -9.14 -6.02 -13.53
C GLN A 362 -9.48 -4.53 -13.34
N ALA A 363 -8.48 -3.65 -13.15
CA ALA A 363 -8.70 -2.20 -13.13
C ALA A 363 -9.27 -1.69 -14.47
N LYS A 364 -8.82 -2.23 -15.62
CA LYS A 364 -9.39 -1.91 -16.95
C LYS A 364 -10.82 -2.44 -17.11
N ARG A 365 -11.13 -3.63 -16.57
CA ARG A 365 -12.50 -4.18 -16.53
C ARG A 365 -13.45 -3.31 -15.69
N ILE A 366 -12.99 -2.74 -14.58
CA ILE A 366 -13.78 -1.79 -13.78
C ILE A 366 -14.15 -0.55 -14.61
N VAL A 367 -13.21 0.03 -15.36
CA VAL A 367 -13.51 1.16 -16.27
C VAL A 367 -14.56 0.76 -17.31
N LYS A 368 -14.37 -0.39 -17.98
CA LYS A 368 -15.31 -0.91 -18.99
C LYS A 368 -16.72 -1.10 -18.41
N PHE A 369 -16.82 -1.68 -17.21
CA PHE A 369 -18.09 -1.89 -16.52
C PHE A 369 -18.80 -0.56 -16.20
N ILE A 370 -18.08 0.44 -15.69
CA ILE A 370 -18.65 1.78 -15.44
C ILE A 370 -19.17 2.41 -16.74
N THR A 371 -18.41 2.30 -17.84
CA THR A 371 -18.85 2.84 -19.14
C THR A 371 -20.07 2.12 -19.72
N ASP A 372 -20.19 0.81 -19.53
CA ASP A 372 -21.34 0.02 -20.00
C ASP A 372 -22.62 0.33 -19.20
N VAL A 373 -22.48 0.44 -17.87
CA VAL A 373 -23.57 0.87 -16.99
C VAL A 373 -24.01 2.30 -17.33
N GLY A 374 -23.08 3.21 -17.60
CA GLY A 374 -23.40 4.56 -18.07
C GLY A 374 -24.10 4.58 -19.42
N ALA A 375 -23.65 3.78 -20.39
CA ALA A 375 -24.32 3.66 -21.69
C ALA A 375 -25.77 3.16 -21.56
N THR A 376 -26.03 2.24 -20.63
CA THR A 376 -27.40 1.75 -20.34
C THR A 376 -28.25 2.84 -19.68
N ILE A 377 -27.78 3.37 -18.54
CA ILE A 377 -28.58 4.28 -17.70
C ILE A 377 -28.84 5.61 -18.42
N ASN A 378 -27.84 6.18 -19.10
CA ASN A 378 -27.97 7.52 -19.68
C ASN A 378 -28.98 7.60 -20.84
N HIS A 379 -29.25 6.47 -21.50
CA HIS A 379 -30.21 6.35 -22.60
C HIS A 379 -31.57 5.76 -22.18
N ASP A 380 -31.77 5.40 -20.92
CA ASP A 380 -33.06 4.88 -20.46
C ASP A 380 -34.08 6.02 -20.30
N PRO A 381 -35.13 6.10 -21.14
CA PRO A 381 -36.13 7.17 -21.08
C PRO A 381 -36.98 7.13 -19.81
N GLU A 382 -37.05 5.98 -19.12
CA GLU A 382 -37.76 5.85 -17.85
C GLU A 382 -37.03 6.49 -16.66
N ILE A 383 -35.72 6.69 -16.79
CA ILE A 383 -34.87 7.33 -15.78
C ILE A 383 -34.65 8.80 -16.12
N GLY A 384 -34.42 9.11 -17.40
CA GLY A 384 -34.20 10.48 -17.84
C GLY A 384 -33.03 11.14 -17.10
N ASP A 385 -33.27 12.28 -16.46
CA ASP A 385 -32.26 13.03 -15.69
C ASP A 385 -32.27 12.73 -14.18
N LEU A 386 -33.06 11.74 -13.72
CA LEU A 386 -33.04 11.31 -12.31
C LEU A 386 -31.70 10.65 -11.94
N LEU A 387 -31.06 9.97 -12.87
CA LEU A 387 -29.76 9.36 -12.68
C LEU A 387 -28.98 9.36 -13.99
N LYS A 388 -27.81 10.00 -13.99
CA LYS A 388 -26.80 9.91 -15.05
C LYS A 388 -25.50 9.36 -14.48
N VAL A 389 -24.77 8.57 -15.26
CA VAL A 389 -23.47 7.98 -14.90
C VAL A 389 -22.48 8.28 -16.01
N VAL A 390 -21.41 8.99 -15.69
CA VAL A 390 -20.44 9.47 -16.69
C VAL A 390 -19.02 9.11 -16.25
N PHE A 391 -18.22 8.54 -17.14
CA PHE A 391 -16.79 8.37 -16.94
C PHE A 391 -16.03 9.47 -17.69
N VAL A 392 -15.33 10.34 -16.96
CA VAL A 392 -14.53 11.42 -17.52
C VAL A 392 -13.18 10.85 -18.00
N PRO A 393 -12.86 10.97 -19.31
CA PRO A 393 -11.59 10.52 -19.85
C PRO A 393 -10.43 11.42 -19.40
N ASP A 394 -9.22 10.86 -19.45
CA ASP A 394 -7.95 11.54 -19.16
C ASP A 394 -7.93 12.42 -17.88
N TYR A 395 -8.42 11.89 -16.75
CA TYR A 395 -8.36 12.64 -15.48
C TYR A 395 -6.93 13.09 -15.15
N ASN A 396 -6.77 14.40 -15.01
CA ASN A 396 -5.51 15.12 -14.81
C ASN A 396 -5.77 16.42 -13.99
N VAL A 397 -4.76 17.28 -13.82
CA VAL A 397 -4.90 18.53 -13.03
C VAL A 397 -5.97 19.46 -13.60
N SER A 398 -5.97 19.71 -14.92
CA SER A 398 -6.95 20.60 -15.56
C SER A 398 -8.39 20.09 -15.42
N VAL A 399 -8.58 18.77 -15.49
CA VAL A 399 -9.89 18.13 -15.24
C VAL A 399 -10.29 18.28 -13.77
N ALA A 400 -9.36 18.11 -12.82
CA ALA A 400 -9.61 18.28 -11.40
C ALA A 400 -9.97 19.73 -11.04
N GLU A 401 -9.30 20.72 -11.65
CA GLU A 401 -9.59 22.15 -11.48
C GLU A 401 -10.98 22.53 -11.97
N LEU A 402 -11.57 21.76 -12.90
CA LEU A 402 -12.95 21.95 -13.34
C LEU A 402 -13.96 21.20 -12.47
N LEU A 403 -13.69 19.94 -12.11
CA LEU A 403 -14.63 19.09 -11.37
C LEU A 403 -14.74 19.47 -9.89
N ILE A 404 -13.63 19.73 -9.20
CA ILE A 404 -13.62 19.98 -7.74
C ILE A 404 -14.51 21.19 -7.34
N PRO A 405 -14.48 22.34 -8.04
CA PRO A 405 -15.38 23.46 -7.75
C PRO A 405 -16.88 23.12 -7.92
N ALA A 406 -17.21 22.13 -8.74
CA ALA A 406 -18.58 21.73 -9.09
C ALA A 406 -19.14 20.56 -8.27
N SER A 407 -18.30 19.73 -7.64
CA SER A 407 -18.73 18.60 -6.78
C SER A 407 -19.63 19.05 -5.63
N ASP A 408 -20.76 18.38 -5.40
CA ASP A 408 -21.48 18.50 -4.11
C ASP A 408 -21.04 17.39 -3.14
N LEU A 409 -20.86 16.19 -3.68
CA LEU A 409 -20.41 14.99 -2.97
C LEU A 409 -19.14 14.45 -3.65
N SER A 410 -18.19 14.00 -2.86
CA SER A 410 -16.95 13.37 -3.35
C SER A 410 -16.64 12.07 -2.61
N GLU A 411 -16.42 11.00 -3.35
CA GLU A 411 -16.33 9.65 -2.80
C GLU A 411 -14.91 9.27 -2.38
N HIS A 412 -14.68 9.07 -1.08
CA HIS A 412 -13.36 8.77 -0.47
C HIS A 412 -13.32 7.41 0.24
N ILE A 413 -14.09 6.45 -0.26
CA ILE A 413 -14.22 5.05 0.18
C ILE A 413 -12.98 4.16 -0.06
N ARG A 414 -11.79 4.54 0.43
CA ARG A 414 -10.66 3.58 0.51
C ARG A 414 -11.03 2.46 1.47
#